data_AF-A0A6C0LL88-F1
#
_entry.id   AF-A0A6C0LL88-F1
#
_cell.length_a   1.000
_cell.length_b   1.000
_cell.length_c   1.000
_cell.angle_alpha   90.00
_cell.angle_beta   90.00
_cell.angle_gamma   90.00
#
_symmetry.space_group_name_H-M   'P 1'
#
loop_
_entity.id
_entity.type
_entity.pdbx_description
1 polymer ?
#
loop_
_entity_poly.entity_id
_entity_poly.type
_entity_poly.pdbx_seq_one_letter_code
_entity_poly.pdbx_strand_id
1 'polypeptide(L)'
;MSFNNKLSLYIPRIANNCFANSNPSFNNISDFVGHIFHSLDIGRVNRVDLVPIYTKNGGLSNFSKGFVHFDAWYYTSTATSIQTKMLDVDGGEMTKIVYDDPNYWIIKHNTSVGKNERSEITDLKEQVADMTTRLETYHIMLSSAQHQLGNLEGLIANDHTNGIEAYPGPVKRRRQGTYNHSTTN
;
A
#
# COMPACT_ATOMS: atom_id res chain seq x y z
N MET A 1 -0.04 -25.29 -4.65
CA MET A 1 -0.60 -23.97 -4.27
C MET A 1 0.54 -23.06 -3.84
N SER A 2 0.40 -21.74 -3.98
CA SER A 2 1.35 -20.76 -3.42
C SER A 2 1.02 -20.46 -1.96
N PHE A 3 2.04 -20.30 -1.13
CA PHE A 3 1.89 -19.94 0.29
C PHE A 3 1.41 -18.48 0.41
N ASN A 4 0.35 -18.24 1.20
CA ASN A 4 -0.31 -16.94 1.28
C ASN A 4 -0.05 -16.26 2.64
N ASN A 5 0.89 -15.32 2.67
CA ASN A 5 1.24 -14.56 3.88
C ASN A 5 0.16 -13.58 4.34
N LYS A 6 -0.85 -13.26 3.51
CA LYS A 6 -1.94 -12.32 3.85
C LYS A 6 -3.21 -13.03 4.36
N LEU A 7 -3.18 -14.35 4.51
CA LEU A 7 -4.34 -15.14 4.92
C LEU A 7 -4.71 -14.90 6.39
N SER A 8 -6.00 -14.78 6.69
CA SER A 8 -6.52 -14.71 8.07
C SER A 8 -7.44 -15.89 8.38
N LEU A 9 -7.57 -16.21 9.67
CA LEU A 9 -8.27 -17.40 10.15
C LEU A 9 -9.55 -17.04 10.87
N TYR A 10 -10.56 -17.88 10.71
CA TYR A 10 -11.81 -17.83 11.45
C TYR A 10 -11.88 -19.04 12.40
N ILE A 11 -12.10 -18.76 13.68
CA ILE A 11 -12.38 -19.76 14.72
C ILE A 11 -13.87 -19.64 15.09
N PRO A 12 -14.73 -20.60 14.73
CA PRO A 12 -16.17 -20.48 14.95
C PRO A 12 -16.59 -20.45 16.41
N ARG A 13 -15.75 -20.98 17.32
CA ARG A 13 -16.03 -21.11 18.75
C ARG A 13 -14.74 -21.18 19.56
N ILE A 14 -14.48 -20.12 20.32
CA ILE A 14 -13.46 -20.02 21.37
C ILE A 14 -14.20 -19.94 22.70
N ALA A 15 -13.77 -20.70 23.72
CA ALA A 15 -14.30 -20.53 25.07
C ALA A 15 -13.66 -19.29 25.72
N ASN A 16 -14.46 -18.41 26.31
CA ASN A 16 -13.96 -17.11 26.78
C ASN A 16 -12.89 -17.23 27.89
N ASN A 17 -12.89 -18.33 28.65
CA ASN A 17 -11.90 -18.61 29.70
C ASN A 17 -10.90 -19.73 29.32
N CYS A 18 -10.67 -19.98 28.02
CA CYS A 18 -9.75 -21.04 27.55
C CYS A 18 -8.31 -20.91 28.07
N PHE A 19 -7.89 -19.71 28.48
CA PHE A 19 -6.57 -19.40 29.00
C PHE A 19 -6.45 -19.47 30.54
N ALA A 20 -7.56 -19.70 31.27
CA ALA A 20 -7.60 -19.48 32.72
C ALA A 20 -6.67 -20.40 33.55
N ASN A 21 -6.33 -21.57 33.00
CA ASN A 21 -5.47 -22.58 33.63
C ASN A 21 -4.17 -22.84 32.83
N SER A 22 -3.84 -22.02 31.84
CA SER A 22 -2.67 -22.25 31.00
C SER A 22 -1.35 -21.97 31.74
N ASN A 23 -0.28 -22.60 31.29
CA ASN A 23 1.08 -22.26 31.67
C ASN A 23 1.90 -21.95 30.40
N PRO A 24 2.42 -20.73 30.20
CA PRO A 24 2.31 -19.57 31.09
C PRO A 24 0.87 -19.06 31.24
N SER A 25 0.63 -18.26 32.30
CA SER A 25 -0.65 -17.61 32.54
C SER A 25 -0.81 -16.38 31.65
N PHE A 26 -2.01 -16.17 31.10
CA PHE A 26 -2.35 -15.01 30.27
C PHE A 26 -3.47 -14.19 30.90
N ASN A 27 -3.48 -12.88 30.63
CA ASN A 27 -4.51 -11.98 31.12
C ASN A 27 -5.71 -11.87 30.17
N ASN A 28 -5.56 -12.31 28.90
CA ASN A 28 -6.61 -12.23 27.88
C ASN A 28 -6.45 -13.32 26.82
N ILE A 29 -7.54 -13.54 26.06
CA ILE A 29 -7.64 -14.55 25.01
C ILE A 29 -6.68 -14.25 23.83
N SER A 30 -6.46 -12.97 23.48
CA SER A 30 -5.66 -12.60 22.30
C SER A 30 -4.20 -13.02 22.48
N ASP A 31 -3.62 -12.78 23.65
CA ASP A 31 -2.24 -13.16 23.97
C ASP A 31 -2.09 -14.68 24.03
N PHE A 32 -3.07 -15.39 24.62
CA PHE A 32 -3.08 -16.86 24.65
C PHE A 32 -3.16 -17.46 23.24
N VAL A 33 -4.08 -16.99 22.41
CA VAL A 33 -4.19 -17.40 21.00
C VAL A 33 -2.88 -17.10 20.26
N GLY A 34 -2.32 -15.90 20.43
CA GLY A 34 -1.04 -15.53 19.84
C GLY A 34 0.11 -16.46 20.24
N HIS A 35 0.18 -16.83 21.52
CA HIS A 35 1.16 -17.79 22.03
C HIS A 35 0.98 -19.18 21.41
N ILE A 36 -0.24 -19.72 21.34
CA ILE A 36 -0.52 -21.05 20.75
C ILE A 36 -0.16 -21.09 19.26
N PHE A 37 -0.51 -20.04 18.49
CA PHE A 37 -0.15 -19.99 17.07
C PHE A 37 1.36 -19.82 16.84
N HIS A 38 2.07 -19.19 17.77
CA HIS A 38 3.53 -19.10 17.75
C HIS A 38 4.20 -20.44 18.13
N SER A 39 3.78 -21.08 19.23
CA SER A 39 4.38 -22.31 19.75
C SER A 39 4.12 -23.55 18.89
N LEU A 40 3.07 -23.54 18.07
CA LEU A 40 2.78 -24.57 17.07
C LEU A 40 3.43 -24.29 15.70
N ASP A 41 4.37 -23.34 15.62
CA ASP A 41 5.11 -22.98 14.40
C ASP A 41 4.22 -22.54 13.22
N ILE A 42 3.07 -21.94 13.50
CA ILE A 42 2.10 -21.53 12.47
C ILE A 42 2.37 -20.09 11.99
N GLY A 43 2.54 -19.16 12.92
CA GLY A 43 2.82 -17.76 12.58
C GLY A 43 2.74 -16.79 13.76
N ARG A 44 3.24 -15.57 13.54
CA ARG A 44 3.10 -14.43 14.45
C ARG A 44 1.72 -13.79 14.26
N VAL A 45 0.87 -13.89 15.28
CA VAL A 45 -0.42 -13.20 15.32
C VAL A 45 -0.21 -11.70 15.54
N ASN A 46 -0.88 -10.87 14.75
CA ASN A 46 -0.95 -9.42 14.90
C ASN A 46 -2.07 -9.05 15.89
N ARG A 47 -3.28 -9.58 15.66
CA ARG A 47 -4.45 -9.37 16.53
C ARG A 47 -5.47 -10.50 16.43
N VAL A 48 -6.34 -10.58 17.42
CA VAL A 48 -7.52 -11.44 17.44
C VAL A 48 -8.76 -10.58 17.66
N ASP A 49 -9.62 -10.50 16.65
CA ASP A 49 -10.91 -9.80 16.76
C ASP A 49 -11.96 -10.81 17.28
N LEU A 50 -12.58 -10.52 18.43
CA LEU A 50 -13.54 -11.42 19.09
C LEU A 50 -14.97 -10.89 19.00
N VAL A 51 -15.90 -11.75 18.57
CA VAL A 51 -17.33 -11.43 18.46
C VAL A 51 -18.12 -12.35 19.39
N PRO A 52 -18.79 -11.82 20.44
CA PRO A 52 -19.57 -12.63 21.38
C PRO A 52 -20.65 -13.47 20.69
N ILE A 53 -20.83 -14.71 21.15
CA ILE A 53 -21.96 -15.54 20.74
C ILE A 53 -23.09 -15.32 21.74
N TYR A 54 -24.29 -15.03 21.24
CA TYR A 54 -25.50 -14.94 22.07
C TYR A 54 -26.20 -16.29 22.14
N THR A 55 -26.77 -16.60 23.30
CA THR A 55 -27.64 -17.76 23.50
C THR A 55 -28.98 -17.54 22.80
N LYS A 56 -29.77 -18.62 22.62
CA LYS A 56 -31.13 -18.54 22.05
C LYS A 56 -32.06 -17.57 22.80
N ASN A 57 -31.76 -17.29 24.07
CA ASN A 57 -32.55 -16.43 24.95
C ASN A 57 -32.00 -14.99 25.01
N GLY A 58 -31.07 -14.61 24.12
CA GLY A 58 -30.47 -13.27 24.07
C GLY A 58 -29.37 -12.99 25.11
N GLY A 59 -29.18 -13.85 26.12
CA GLY A 59 -28.06 -13.73 27.07
C GLY A 59 -26.71 -14.04 26.43
N LEU A 60 -25.63 -13.44 26.95
CA LEU A 60 -24.25 -13.70 26.51
C LEU A 60 -23.87 -15.17 26.75
N SER A 61 -23.17 -15.79 25.79
CA SER A 61 -22.62 -17.13 25.96
C SER A 61 -21.18 -17.08 26.49
N ASN A 62 -20.72 -18.18 27.09
CA ASN A 62 -19.31 -18.38 27.49
C ASN A 62 -18.37 -18.59 26.29
N PHE A 63 -18.81 -18.25 25.09
CA PHE A 63 -18.11 -18.49 23.84
C PHE A 63 -18.15 -17.25 22.94
N SER A 64 -17.07 -17.07 22.19
CA SER A 64 -16.94 -16.04 21.16
C SER A 64 -16.53 -16.69 19.84
N LYS A 65 -16.85 -16.04 18.72
CA LYS A 65 -16.17 -16.23 17.44
C LYS A 65 -14.86 -15.47 17.48
N GLY A 66 -13.81 -15.98 16.86
CA GLY A 66 -12.53 -15.29 16.73
C GLY A 66 -12.08 -15.15 15.28
N PHE A 67 -11.49 -14.01 14.95
CA PHE A 67 -10.82 -13.75 13.67
C PHE A 67 -9.36 -13.44 13.95
N VAL A 68 -8.45 -14.33 13.53
CA VAL A 68 -7.02 -14.24 13.81
C VAL A 68 -6.31 -13.68 12.58
N HIS A 69 -5.67 -12.53 12.76
CA HIS A 69 -4.92 -11.85 11.71
C HIS A 69 -3.43 -12.00 11.99
N PHE A 70 -2.68 -12.45 11.00
CA PHE A 70 -1.24 -12.69 11.12
C PHE A 70 -0.47 -11.44 10.71
N ASP A 71 0.62 -11.19 11.43
CA ASP A 71 1.66 -10.27 11.00
C ASP A 71 2.61 -10.97 10.02
N ALA A 72 2.96 -12.22 10.34
CA ALA A 72 3.69 -13.11 9.45
C ALA A 72 3.26 -14.56 9.66
N TRP A 73 3.04 -15.28 8.57
CA TRP A 73 2.99 -16.74 8.58
C TRP A 73 4.41 -17.32 8.58
N TYR A 74 4.63 -18.44 9.26
CA TYR A 74 5.95 -19.08 9.29
C TYR A 74 6.09 -20.09 8.15
N TYR A 75 7.27 -20.17 7.54
CA TYR A 75 7.56 -21.10 6.45
C TYR A 75 7.84 -22.51 6.98
N THR A 76 6.81 -23.15 7.53
CA THR A 76 6.89 -24.48 8.15
C THR A 76 5.94 -25.47 7.48
N SER A 77 6.18 -26.77 7.70
CA SER A 77 5.28 -27.84 7.24
C SER A 77 3.89 -27.72 7.88
N THR A 78 3.82 -27.36 9.16
CA THR A 78 2.57 -27.14 9.90
C THR A 78 1.75 -26.01 9.29
N ALA A 79 2.35 -24.83 9.12
CA ALA A 79 1.70 -23.68 8.49
C ALA A 79 1.22 -23.98 7.06
N THR A 80 2.06 -24.64 6.26
CA THR A 80 1.75 -24.99 4.87
C THR A 80 0.61 -26.01 4.78
N SER A 81 0.60 -27.02 5.65
CA SER A 81 -0.48 -28.02 5.75
C SER A 81 -1.80 -27.37 6.16
N ILE A 82 -1.76 -26.46 7.14
CA ILE A 82 -2.92 -25.69 7.57
C ILE A 82 -3.49 -24.85 6.41
N GLN A 83 -2.66 -24.04 5.75
CA GLN A 83 -3.14 -23.24 4.61
C GLN A 83 -3.72 -24.09 3.49
N THR A 84 -3.09 -25.24 3.17
CA THR A 84 -3.54 -26.14 2.10
C THR A 84 -4.93 -26.70 2.41
N LYS A 85 -5.16 -27.25 3.61
CA LYS A 85 -6.47 -27.79 4.02
C LYS A 85 -7.57 -26.73 4.08
N MET A 86 -7.20 -25.52 4.45
CA MET A 86 -8.13 -24.39 4.59
C MET A 86 -8.54 -23.75 3.26
N LEU A 87 -7.67 -23.82 2.26
CA LEU A 87 -7.90 -23.33 0.91
C LEU A 87 -8.45 -24.42 -0.03
N ASP A 88 -8.72 -25.62 0.49
CA ASP A 88 -9.18 -26.73 -0.31
C ASP A 88 -10.59 -26.49 -0.87
N VAL A 89 -10.76 -26.82 -2.15
CA VAL A 89 -11.76 -26.22 -3.03
C VAL A 89 -13.17 -26.73 -2.74
N ASP A 90 -13.30 -27.94 -2.18
CA ASP A 90 -14.57 -28.60 -1.85
C ASP A 90 -15.22 -28.09 -0.53
N GLY A 91 -14.80 -26.91 -0.04
CA GLY A 91 -15.42 -26.21 1.09
C GLY A 91 -14.55 -26.10 2.35
N GLY A 92 -13.27 -26.45 2.26
CA GLY A 92 -12.27 -26.38 3.32
C GLY A 92 -12.50 -27.40 4.45
N GLU A 93 -11.61 -28.40 4.55
CA GLU A 93 -11.65 -29.34 5.66
C GLU A 93 -11.54 -28.61 7.01
N MET A 94 -12.37 -29.01 7.98
CA MET A 94 -12.33 -28.48 9.34
C MET A 94 -11.02 -28.89 10.03
N THR A 95 -9.99 -28.08 9.87
CA THR A 95 -8.69 -28.31 10.50
C THR A 95 -8.81 -28.03 12.00
N LYS A 96 -8.24 -28.91 12.83
CA LYS A 96 -8.23 -28.78 14.29
C LYS A 96 -6.84 -28.34 14.75
N ILE A 97 -6.82 -27.41 15.69
CA ILE A 97 -5.62 -27.02 16.46
C ILE A 97 -5.87 -27.46 17.90
N VAL A 98 -5.11 -28.44 18.39
CA VAL A 98 -5.10 -28.82 19.80
C VAL A 98 -4.18 -27.84 20.52
N TYR A 99 -4.67 -27.17 21.56
CA TYR A 99 -3.90 -26.17 22.30
C TYR A 99 -3.50 -26.63 23.71
N ASP A 100 -4.28 -27.55 24.29
CA ASP A 100 -4.05 -28.18 25.59
C ASP A 100 -4.95 -29.43 25.65
N ASP A 101 -4.39 -30.62 25.38
CA ASP A 101 -5.17 -31.87 25.19
C ASP A 101 -6.09 -32.17 26.40
N PRO A 102 -7.42 -32.39 26.21
CA PRO A 102 -8.17 -32.65 24.98
C PRO A 102 -8.80 -31.42 24.31
N ASN A 103 -8.43 -30.21 24.71
CA ASN A 103 -9.01 -28.96 24.22
C ASN A 103 -8.45 -28.56 22.85
N TYR A 104 -9.35 -28.24 21.92
CA TYR A 104 -9.01 -27.84 20.56
C TYR A 104 -9.91 -26.73 20.02
N TRP A 105 -9.39 -25.98 19.05
CA TRP A 105 -10.17 -25.10 18.19
C TRP A 105 -10.34 -25.71 16.80
N ILE A 106 -11.49 -25.44 16.18
CA ILE A 106 -11.69 -25.66 14.75
C ILE A 106 -11.33 -24.36 14.04
N ILE A 107 -10.47 -24.41 13.03
CA ILE A 107 -10.09 -23.28 12.18
C ILE A 107 -10.68 -23.43 10.78
N LYS A 108 -11.03 -22.29 10.18
CA LYS A 108 -11.57 -22.16 8.82
C LYS A 108 -11.00 -20.92 8.14
N HIS A 109 -11.01 -20.88 6.81
CA HIS A 109 -10.58 -19.70 6.07
C HIS A 109 -11.49 -18.53 6.42
N ASN A 110 -10.89 -17.38 6.77
CA ASN A 110 -11.67 -16.18 7.02
C ASN A 110 -12.17 -15.59 5.69
N THR A 111 -13.40 -15.94 5.32
CA THR A 111 -14.09 -15.36 4.17
C THR A 111 -14.80 -14.04 4.49
N SER A 112 -14.73 -13.54 5.74
CA SER A 112 -15.30 -12.24 6.06
C SER A 112 -14.45 -11.15 5.44
N VAL A 113 -15.04 -10.43 4.46
CA VAL A 113 -14.54 -9.14 3.99
C VAL A 113 -14.86 -8.11 5.07
N GLY A 114 -14.15 -8.22 6.19
CA GLY A 114 -14.33 -7.36 7.35
C GLY A 114 -13.97 -5.93 6.97
N LYS A 115 -14.98 -5.07 6.84
CA LYS A 115 -14.81 -3.61 6.91
C LYS A 115 -14.38 -3.22 8.33
N ASN A 116 -13.16 -3.59 8.70
CA ASN A 116 -12.53 -3.03 9.87
C ASN A 116 -12.04 -1.64 9.45
N GLU A 117 -12.58 -0.59 10.07
CA GLU A 117 -12.11 0.79 9.92
C GLU A 117 -10.58 0.86 10.07
N ARG A 118 -10.00 -0.03 10.89
CA ARG A 118 -8.55 -0.17 11.07
C ARG A 118 -7.80 -0.69 9.84
N SER A 119 -8.36 -1.61 9.05
CA SER A 119 -7.75 -2.03 7.78
C SER A 119 -7.98 -0.99 6.69
N GLU A 120 -9.16 -0.36 6.65
CA GLU A 120 -9.36 0.80 5.78
C GLU A 120 -8.35 1.92 6.10
N ILE A 121 -8.07 2.19 7.38
CA ILE A 121 -7.01 3.13 7.82
C ILE A 121 -5.60 2.67 7.43
N THR A 122 -5.27 1.37 7.44
CA THR A 122 -3.94 0.92 6.97
C THR A 122 -3.81 1.08 5.46
N ASP A 123 -4.82 0.69 4.71
CA ASP A 123 -4.82 0.73 3.26
C ASP A 123 -4.83 2.18 2.74
N LEU A 124 -5.57 3.07 3.43
CA LEU A 124 -5.54 4.51 3.19
C LEU A 124 -4.18 5.13 3.56
N LYS A 125 -3.53 4.69 4.63
CA LYS A 125 -2.16 5.15 4.98
C LYS A 125 -1.14 4.72 3.94
N GLU A 126 -1.25 3.50 3.42
CA GLU A 126 -0.37 3.00 2.34
C GLU A 126 -0.59 3.78 1.05
N GLN A 127 -1.84 4.06 0.65
CA GLN A 127 -2.15 4.93 -0.48
C GLN A 127 -1.64 6.37 -0.30
N VAL A 128 -1.78 6.95 0.91
CA VAL A 128 -1.26 8.29 1.19
C VAL A 128 0.27 8.31 1.08
N ALA A 129 0.97 7.29 1.58
CA ALA A 129 2.43 7.19 1.47
C ALA A 129 2.91 7.10 0.01
N ASP A 130 2.32 6.22 -0.80
CA ASP A 130 2.59 6.14 -2.24
C ASP A 130 2.29 7.47 -2.95
N MET A 131 1.16 8.11 -2.65
CA MET A 131 0.80 9.40 -3.23
C MET A 131 1.80 10.51 -2.85
N THR A 132 2.30 10.56 -1.62
CA THR A 132 3.37 11.49 -1.23
C THR A 132 4.66 11.26 -2.03
N THR A 133 5.11 10.01 -2.18
CA THR A 133 6.30 9.67 -2.98
C THR A 133 6.13 10.06 -4.46
N ARG A 134 4.93 9.90 -5.03
CA ARG A 134 4.64 10.36 -6.40
C ARG A 134 4.66 11.87 -6.52
N LEU A 135 4.12 12.61 -5.53
CA LEU A 135 4.13 14.07 -5.52
C LEU A 135 5.55 14.63 -5.41
N GLU A 136 6.40 14.06 -4.56
CA GLU A 136 7.83 14.38 -4.48
C GLU A 136 8.53 14.14 -5.84
N THR A 137 8.25 13.00 -6.48
CA THR A 137 8.79 12.67 -7.81
C THR A 137 8.37 13.71 -8.86
N TYR A 138 7.09 14.08 -8.91
CA TYR A 138 6.62 15.13 -9.82
C TYR A 138 7.21 16.51 -9.50
N HIS A 139 7.42 16.83 -8.22
CA HIS A 139 8.04 18.09 -7.82
C HIS A 139 9.47 18.20 -8.34
N ILE A 140 10.28 17.13 -8.21
CA ILE A 140 11.64 17.07 -8.77
C ILE A 140 11.63 17.24 -10.30
N MET A 141 10.72 16.55 -10.99
CA MET A 141 10.60 16.67 -12.45
C MET A 141 10.22 18.10 -12.88
N LEU A 142 9.26 18.73 -12.20
CA LEU A 142 8.86 20.12 -12.45
C LEU A 142 10.01 21.10 -12.20
N SER A 143 10.76 20.95 -11.10
CA SER A 143 11.93 21.78 -10.83
C SER A 143 13.00 21.64 -11.92
N SER A 144 13.28 20.41 -12.39
CA SER A 144 14.23 20.20 -13.49
C SER A 144 13.76 20.82 -14.80
N ALA A 145 12.46 20.76 -15.12
CA ALA A 145 11.88 21.38 -16.32
C ALA A 145 11.93 22.92 -16.25
N GLN A 146 11.67 23.49 -15.06
CA GLN A 146 11.83 24.94 -14.82
C GLN A 146 13.27 25.40 -15.01
N HIS A 147 14.25 24.65 -14.49
CA HIS A 147 15.67 24.95 -14.74
C HIS A 147 16.06 24.83 -16.22
N GLN A 148 15.53 23.84 -16.95
CA GLN A 148 15.74 23.72 -18.40
C GLN A 148 15.17 24.92 -19.17
N LEU A 149 13.97 25.39 -18.83
CA LEU A 149 13.36 26.58 -19.44
C LEU A 149 14.17 27.85 -19.14
N GLY A 150 14.56 28.09 -17.88
CA GLY A 150 15.38 29.26 -17.52
C GLY A 150 16.75 29.28 -18.23
N ASN A 151 17.36 28.11 -18.45
CA ASN A 151 18.59 27.99 -19.24
C ASN A 151 18.36 28.35 -20.72
N LEU A 152 17.22 27.97 -21.30
CA LEU A 152 16.86 28.34 -22.68
C LEU A 152 16.55 29.84 -22.82
N GLU A 153 15.83 30.43 -21.86
CA GLU A 153 15.57 31.88 -21.82
C GLU A 153 16.89 32.68 -21.72
N GLY A 154 17.84 32.23 -20.89
CA GLY A 154 19.17 32.82 -20.80
C GLY A 154 19.97 32.75 -22.10
N LEU A 155 19.85 31.66 -22.87
CA LEU A 155 20.49 31.55 -24.19
C LEU A 155 19.88 32.53 -25.20
N ILE A 156 18.55 32.67 -25.23
CA ILE A 156 17.85 33.62 -26.13
C ILE A 156 18.22 35.06 -25.78
N ALA A 157 18.28 35.42 -24.49
CA ALA A 157 18.65 36.75 -24.05
C ALA A 157 20.09 37.14 -24.48
N ASN A 158 21.01 36.18 -24.49
CA ASN A 158 22.40 36.40 -24.90
C ASN A 158 22.58 36.50 -26.42
N ASP A 159 21.73 35.86 -27.23
CA ASP A 159 21.79 35.96 -28.69
C ASP A 159 21.46 37.39 -29.18
N HIS A 160 20.48 38.03 -28.53
CA HIS A 160 20.07 39.40 -28.84
C HIS A 160 21.12 40.49 -28.53
N THR A 161 22.17 40.21 -27.75
CA THR A 161 23.22 41.21 -27.43
C THR A 161 24.39 41.20 -28.40
N ASN A 162 24.56 40.15 -29.22
CA ASN A 162 25.69 39.98 -30.13
C ASN A 162 25.41 40.46 -31.58
N GLY A 163 24.21 40.99 -31.85
CA GLY A 163 23.72 41.26 -33.22
C GLY A 163 23.87 42.69 -33.77
N ILE A 164 24.55 43.61 -33.06
CA ILE A 164 24.67 45.03 -33.49
C ILE A 164 26.12 45.39 -33.82
N GLU A 165 26.65 44.86 -34.92
CA GLU A 165 27.77 45.50 -35.62
C GLU A 165 27.27 46.67 -36.48
N ALA A 166 27.99 47.79 -36.45
CA ALA A 166 27.52 49.06 -36.97
C ALA A 166 27.59 49.16 -38.51
N TYR A 167 26.45 49.47 -39.15
CA TYR A 167 26.42 49.83 -40.57
C TYR A 167 27.00 51.24 -40.80
N PRO A 168 27.92 51.43 -41.76
CA PRO A 168 28.48 52.75 -42.06
C PRO A 168 27.48 53.67 -42.78
N GLY A 169 27.58 54.98 -42.50
CA GLY A 169 26.62 55.99 -42.93
C GLY A 169 26.52 56.25 -44.45
N PRO A 170 25.47 56.99 -44.88
CA PRO A 170 25.04 57.02 -46.28
C PRO A 170 25.98 57.77 -47.24
N VAL A 171 26.42 57.07 -48.29
CA VAL A 171 27.23 57.61 -49.39
C VAL A 171 26.38 58.50 -50.30
N LYS A 172 26.75 59.78 -50.45
CA LYS A 172 26.06 60.74 -51.33
C LYS A 172 26.35 60.44 -52.82
N ARG A 173 25.32 60.03 -53.59
CA ARG A 173 25.44 59.83 -55.05
C ARG A 173 25.59 61.17 -55.81
N ARG A 174 26.64 61.26 -56.63
CA ARG A 174 26.95 62.39 -57.53
C ARG A 174 26.08 62.31 -58.80
N ARG A 175 25.36 63.39 -59.16
CA ARG A 175 24.57 63.46 -60.41
C ARG A 175 25.46 63.80 -61.62
N GLN A 176 25.26 63.09 -62.73
CA GLN A 176 25.61 63.51 -64.09
C GLN A 176 24.52 62.98 -65.05
N GLY A 177 24.24 63.70 -66.13
CA GLY A 177 23.24 63.30 -67.13
C GLY A 177 22.39 64.45 -67.65
N THR A 178 23.01 65.40 -68.34
CA THR A 178 22.31 66.44 -69.12
C THR A 178 21.90 65.87 -70.47
N TYR A 179 20.68 66.13 -70.94
CA TYR A 179 20.35 66.05 -72.37
C TYR A 179 19.45 67.22 -72.76
N ASN A 180 19.80 67.87 -73.87
CA ASN A 180 19.12 69.05 -74.40
C ASN A 180 18.07 68.64 -75.42
N HIS A 181 17.00 69.44 -75.55
CA HIS A 181 16.30 69.59 -76.81
C HIS A 181 16.02 71.06 -77.10
N SER A 182 16.04 71.40 -78.38
CA SER A 182 16.12 72.77 -78.91
C SER A 182 15.28 72.92 -80.17
N THR A 183 14.50 73.99 -80.20
CA THR A 183 13.70 74.58 -81.30
C THR A 183 13.55 76.08 -80.94
N THR A 184 13.50 77.11 -81.79
CA THR A 184 13.38 77.32 -83.26
C THR A 184 12.09 76.78 -83.90
N ASN A 185 11.18 77.62 -84.43
CA ASN A 185 11.20 79.08 -84.69
C ASN A 185 10.01 79.79 -84.05
#